data_AF-A0A936MSA5-F1
#
_entry.id   AF-A0A936MSA5-F1
#
_cell.length_a   1.000
_cell.length_b   1.000
_cell.length_c   1.000
_cell.angle_alpha   90.00
_cell.angle_beta   90.00
_cell.angle_gamma   90.00
#
_symmetry.space_group_name_H-M   'P 1'
#
loop_
_entity.id
_entity.type
_entity.pdbx_description
1 polymer ?
#
loop_
_entity_poly.entity_id
_entity_poly.type
_entity_poly.pdbx_seq_one_letter_code
_entity_poly.pdbx_strand_id
1 'polypeptide(L)'
;MSSDDKPKPPRLDAATQKLPNVRTLLKPSTLNVDLGIKNRPVMPFNASAAPQATPAPQPAQTPASPDVSRMTIPPLPPPPSRPTPPPPPQPAPPMRKPAHSSAPPMVVPDKRGNAIGAWRAPGSSSGDDVKVAASSATQGTALAFSNAAAGAAPRIEENPTTFPREDAARAHRGEGVEIIGFDAAMLPRMRKHAPWKKLLSELNPKAKGRDDDADDDGRDKQKETRDRRDVLAILMRGESTALDDLRAVVWEAMENLLPPPLVLVSGEIELCFDEMETLKAALAVISPFVGADKKLKEALDAVRDVMATPGIDRARTVVDKLCGRVRDAFGEKNRGVPATYIESQTEPMLLEARAYQKRVAFGKEWIRASLLVLGDDKKAAIPVYIATDLSSELPMIRRFPARLIAEVRARVEQSEANDVALKVVAMGRRVGR
;
A
#
# COMPACT_ATOMS: atom_id res chain seq x y z
N MET A 1 -67.31 40.62 -36.38
CA MET A 1 -66.22 40.08 -37.22
C MET A 1 -64.94 40.72 -36.68
N SER A 2 -64.02 40.10 -35.95
CA SER A 2 -63.69 38.73 -35.52
C SER A 2 -63.20 38.88 -34.06
N SER A 3 -63.62 38.06 -33.08
CA SER A 3 -63.16 36.69 -32.79
C SER A 3 -61.64 36.57 -32.64
N ASP A 4 -61.14 36.76 -31.42
CA ASP A 4 -59.84 36.25 -30.97
C ASP A 4 -59.93 35.96 -29.46
N ASP A 5 -60.63 34.88 -29.13
CA ASP A 5 -60.72 34.31 -27.79
C ASP A 5 -59.87 33.03 -27.78
N LYS A 6 -58.63 33.16 -27.28
CA LYS A 6 -57.70 32.02 -27.16
C LYS A 6 -57.94 31.31 -25.82
N PRO A 7 -58.22 29.99 -25.83
CA PRO A 7 -58.47 29.25 -24.61
C PRO A 7 -57.17 29.05 -23.81
N LYS A 8 -57.25 29.38 -22.53
CA LYS A 8 -56.23 29.15 -21.50
C LYS A 8 -56.05 27.65 -21.28
N PRO A 9 -54.82 27.09 -21.34
CA PRO A 9 -54.62 25.67 -21.11
C PRO A 9 -54.91 25.27 -19.65
N PRO A 10 -55.43 24.05 -19.41
CA PRO A 10 -55.74 23.59 -18.07
C PRO A 10 -54.46 23.36 -17.25
N ARG A 11 -54.50 23.79 -15.99
CA ARG A 11 -53.50 23.45 -14.97
C ARG A 11 -53.50 21.93 -14.78
N LEU A 12 -52.39 21.29 -15.14
CA LEU A 12 -52.07 19.93 -14.73
C LEU A 12 -51.72 19.97 -13.24
N ASP A 13 -52.64 19.48 -12.41
CA ASP A 13 -52.35 19.17 -11.01
C ASP A 13 -51.32 18.03 -10.96
N ALA A 14 -50.16 18.35 -10.40
CA ALA A 14 -49.09 17.40 -10.15
C ALA A 14 -49.53 16.40 -9.05
N ALA A 15 -50.22 15.35 -9.48
CA ALA A 15 -50.42 14.16 -8.68
C ALA A 15 -49.04 13.57 -8.33
N THR A 16 -48.62 13.78 -7.09
CA THR A 16 -47.44 13.16 -6.50
C THR A 16 -47.70 11.66 -6.39
N GLN A 17 -47.29 10.90 -7.41
CA GLN A 17 -47.18 9.46 -7.35
C GLN A 17 -46.08 9.10 -6.36
N LYS A 18 -46.49 8.74 -5.13
CA LYS A 18 -45.64 8.02 -4.18
C LYS A 18 -45.27 6.68 -4.80
N LEU A 19 -44.04 6.59 -5.32
CA LEU A 19 -43.41 5.31 -5.64
C LEU A 19 -43.23 4.50 -4.35
N PRO A 20 -43.63 3.22 -4.31
CA PRO A 20 -43.31 2.34 -3.20
C PRO A 20 -41.80 2.13 -3.17
N ASN A 21 -41.24 2.39 -1.99
CA ASN A 21 -39.84 2.25 -1.66
C ASN A 21 -39.45 0.76 -1.71
N VAL A 22 -38.99 0.27 -2.86
CA VAL A 22 -38.42 -1.08 -3.00
C VAL A 22 -36.98 -1.05 -2.48
N ARG A 23 -36.85 -0.93 -1.16
CA ARG A 23 -35.60 -1.12 -0.43
C ARG A 23 -35.81 -2.07 0.73
N THR A 24 -36.36 -3.24 0.40
CA THR A 24 -36.47 -4.39 1.29
C THR A 24 -36.08 -5.62 0.51
N LEU A 25 -34.83 -6.08 0.71
CA LEU A 25 -34.35 -7.47 0.67
C LEU A 25 -32.84 -7.52 0.35
N LEU A 26 -32.01 -6.95 1.22
CA LEU A 26 -30.66 -7.45 1.44
C LEU A 26 -30.43 -7.37 2.96
N LYS A 27 -30.73 -8.48 3.64
CA LYS A 27 -30.37 -8.66 5.04
C LYS A 27 -28.84 -8.80 5.09
N PRO A 28 -28.10 -7.95 5.81
CA PRO A 28 -26.72 -8.25 6.14
C PRO A 28 -26.73 -9.42 7.13
N SER A 29 -26.14 -10.54 6.73
CA SER A 29 -25.83 -11.67 7.62
C SER A 29 -24.81 -11.22 8.66
N THR A 30 -25.29 -10.64 9.75
CA THR A 30 -24.52 -10.42 10.97
C THR A 30 -24.40 -11.75 11.69
N LEU A 31 -23.27 -12.43 11.49
CA LEU A 31 -22.76 -13.43 12.42
C LEU A 31 -22.37 -12.69 13.71
N ASN A 32 -23.36 -12.43 14.57
CA ASN A 32 -23.12 -12.11 15.96
C ASN A 32 -22.61 -13.39 16.63
N VAL A 33 -21.31 -13.44 16.89
CA VAL A 33 -20.75 -14.36 17.87
C VAL A 33 -21.23 -13.87 19.24
N ASP A 34 -22.26 -14.52 19.74
CA ASP A 34 -22.82 -14.35 21.08
C ASP A 34 -21.79 -14.84 22.12
N LEU A 35 -20.84 -13.98 22.47
CA LEU A 35 -20.03 -14.16 23.67
C LEU A 35 -20.92 -13.80 24.86
N GLY A 36 -21.57 -14.82 25.41
CA GLY A 36 -22.40 -14.76 26.61
C GLY A 36 -21.61 -14.27 27.84
N ILE A 37 -21.38 -12.97 27.93
CA ILE A 37 -21.00 -12.29 29.16
C ILE A 37 -22.29 -12.01 29.91
N LYS A 38 -22.70 -13.00 30.70
CA LYS A 38 -23.82 -12.88 31.65
C LYS A 38 -23.62 -11.64 32.51
N ASN A 39 -24.62 -10.76 32.47
CA ASN A 39 -24.84 -9.61 33.35
C ASN A 39 -24.37 -9.90 34.78
N ARG A 40 -23.28 -9.25 35.20
CA ARG A 40 -22.98 -9.08 36.63
C ARG A 40 -23.75 -7.85 37.14
N PRO A 41 -24.48 -7.96 38.26
CA PRO A 41 -25.18 -6.83 38.84
C PRO A 41 -24.19 -5.75 39.28
N VAL A 42 -24.48 -4.52 38.85
CA VAL A 42 -23.78 -3.30 39.28
C VAL A 42 -24.11 -3.07 40.75
N MET A 43 -23.11 -3.21 41.62
CA MET A 43 -23.20 -2.82 43.02
C MET A 43 -23.23 -1.28 43.14
N PRO A 44 -24.05 -0.71 44.03
CA PRO A 44 -24.04 0.72 44.31
C PRO A 44 -22.73 1.12 45.01
N PHE A 45 -22.06 2.14 44.46
CA PHE A 45 -20.91 2.79 45.10
C PHE A 45 -21.37 3.47 46.38
N ASN A 46 -20.92 2.92 47.52
CA ASN A 46 -21.12 3.48 48.84
C ASN A 46 -20.16 4.68 49.01
N ALA A 47 -20.72 5.89 49.01
CA ALA A 47 -20.01 7.10 49.39
C ALA A 47 -19.98 7.19 50.92
N SER A 48 -18.81 6.98 51.53
CA SER A 48 -18.34 7.68 52.74
C SER A 48 -17.14 6.92 53.32
N ALA A 49 -15.93 7.45 53.09
CA ALA A 49 -14.77 7.14 53.92
C ALA A 49 -13.89 8.39 53.98
N ALA A 50 -13.74 8.91 55.20
CA ALA A 50 -12.92 10.06 55.53
C ALA A 50 -11.43 9.83 55.19
N PRO A 51 -10.65 10.88 54.91
CA PRO A 51 -9.24 10.76 54.61
C PRO A 51 -8.46 10.29 55.85
N GLN A 52 -7.92 9.07 55.80
CA GLN A 52 -6.92 8.63 56.78
C GLN A 52 -5.59 9.34 56.51
N ALA A 53 -5.01 9.85 57.60
CA ALA A 53 -3.75 10.56 57.62
C ALA A 53 -2.61 9.73 57.01
N THR A 54 -1.86 10.36 56.11
CA THR A 54 -0.59 9.88 55.59
C THR A 54 0.45 9.76 56.72
N PRO A 55 1.13 8.60 56.87
CA PRO A 55 2.25 8.50 57.79
C PRO A 55 3.46 9.28 57.27
N ALA A 56 4.21 9.85 58.22
CA ALA A 56 5.38 10.69 58.00
C ALA A 56 6.50 9.97 57.20
N PRO A 57 7.29 10.71 56.40
CA PRO A 57 8.40 10.15 55.65
C PRO A 57 9.50 9.63 56.58
N GLN A 58 9.89 8.37 56.40
CA GLN A 58 11.08 7.79 57.02
C GLN A 58 12.34 8.48 56.46
N PRO A 59 13.36 8.75 57.30
CA PRO A 59 14.63 9.31 56.84
C PRO A 59 15.36 8.32 55.93
N ALA A 60 15.89 8.85 54.83
CA ALA A 60 16.65 8.13 53.83
C ALA A 60 17.84 7.37 54.45
N GLN A 61 17.87 6.06 54.24
CA GLN A 61 19.07 5.26 54.49
C GLN A 61 20.07 5.54 53.36
N THR A 62 21.21 6.11 53.73
CA THR A 62 22.40 6.22 52.87
C THR A 62 22.84 4.84 52.40
N PRO A 63 22.95 4.58 51.09
CA PRO A 63 23.54 3.35 50.60
C PRO A 63 25.04 3.32 50.94
N ALA A 64 25.44 2.26 51.63
CA ALA A 64 26.83 1.98 51.95
C ALA A 64 27.65 1.83 50.66
N SER A 65 28.85 2.42 50.67
CA SER A 65 29.82 2.34 49.58
C SER A 65 30.14 0.88 49.25
N PRO A 66 30.10 0.45 47.97
CA PRO A 66 30.60 -0.86 47.59
C PRO A 66 32.13 -0.86 47.75
N ASP A 67 32.60 -1.79 48.59
CA ASP A 67 34.00 -2.14 48.81
C ASP A 67 34.66 -2.52 47.48
N VAL A 68 35.63 -1.70 47.05
CA VAL A 68 36.43 -1.90 45.84
C VAL A 68 37.61 -2.80 46.21
N SER A 69 37.34 -4.06 46.50
CA SER A 69 38.39 -5.05 46.76
C SER A 69 38.05 -6.38 46.07
N ARG A 70 38.98 -6.81 45.19
CA ARG A 70 38.99 -8.06 44.40
C ARG A 70 38.15 -8.09 43.12
N MET A 71 38.63 -7.36 42.11
CA MET A 71 38.48 -7.81 40.72
C MET A 71 39.22 -9.14 40.55
N THR A 72 38.47 -10.24 40.56
CA THR A 72 38.97 -11.53 40.10
C THR A 72 38.84 -11.53 38.58
N ILE A 73 39.96 -11.51 37.88
CA ILE A 73 40.01 -11.54 36.42
C ILE A 73 39.38 -12.88 35.97
N PRO A 74 38.29 -12.89 35.19
CA PRO A 74 37.73 -14.12 34.68
C PRO A 74 38.73 -14.79 33.73
N PRO A 75 38.88 -16.13 33.77
CA PRO A 75 39.82 -16.84 32.91
C PRO A 75 39.45 -16.63 31.44
N LEU A 76 40.47 -16.32 30.64
CA LEU A 76 40.38 -16.08 29.21
C LEU A 76 39.76 -17.30 28.52
N PRO A 77 38.73 -17.13 27.66
CA PRO A 77 38.16 -18.24 26.91
C PRO A 77 39.22 -18.87 25.98
N PRO A 78 39.24 -20.21 25.83
CA PRO A 78 40.19 -20.88 24.96
C PRO A 78 39.99 -20.44 23.51
N PRO A 79 41.08 -20.34 22.72
CA PRO A 79 40.99 -19.97 21.31
C PRO A 79 40.13 -20.98 20.53
N PRO A 80 39.33 -20.53 19.54
CA PRO A 80 38.50 -21.42 18.75
C PRO A 80 39.37 -22.44 18.01
N SER A 81 39.04 -23.72 18.19
CA SER A 81 39.65 -24.84 17.50
C SER A 81 39.59 -24.61 15.99
N ARG A 82 40.75 -24.70 15.32
CA ARG A 82 40.82 -24.58 13.86
C ARG A 82 39.91 -25.63 13.21
N PRO A 83 39.08 -25.24 12.23
CA PRO A 83 38.23 -26.19 11.53
C PRO A 83 39.10 -27.21 10.79
N THR A 84 38.86 -28.49 11.10
CA THR A 84 39.44 -29.63 10.40
C THR A 84 39.08 -29.56 8.91
N PRO A 85 40.04 -29.72 7.98
CA PRO A 85 39.76 -29.68 6.56
C PRO A 85 38.82 -30.83 6.17
N PRO A 86 37.89 -30.60 5.22
CA PRO A 86 36.97 -31.62 4.77
C PRO A 86 37.74 -32.79 4.12
N PRO A 87 37.29 -34.04 4.31
CA PRO A 87 37.90 -35.19 3.67
C PRO A 87 37.78 -35.09 2.13
N PRO A 88 38.76 -35.64 1.39
CA PRO A 88 38.74 -35.60 -0.07
C PRO A 88 37.50 -36.32 -0.63
N PRO A 89 36.92 -35.83 -1.74
CA PRO A 89 35.74 -36.41 -2.35
C PRO A 89 36.02 -37.85 -2.82
N GLN A 90 35.16 -38.77 -2.42
CA GLN A 90 35.21 -40.16 -2.89
C GLN A 90 34.87 -40.21 -4.40
N PRO A 91 35.58 -41.05 -5.17
CA PRO A 91 35.33 -41.21 -6.60
C PRO A 91 33.94 -41.83 -6.83
N ALA A 92 33.19 -41.24 -7.78
CA ALA A 92 31.85 -41.67 -8.14
C ALA A 92 31.84 -43.11 -8.71
N PRO A 93 30.85 -43.95 -8.36
CA PRO A 93 30.69 -45.27 -8.95
C PRO A 93 30.30 -45.20 -10.43
N PRO A 94 30.74 -46.16 -11.27
CA PRO A 94 30.46 -46.17 -12.70
C PRO A 94 28.97 -46.38 -12.99
N MET A 95 28.38 -45.48 -13.79
CA MET A 95 27.00 -45.57 -14.28
C MET A 95 26.79 -46.86 -15.09
N ARG A 96 25.84 -47.69 -14.66
CA ARG A 96 25.30 -48.78 -15.48
C ARG A 96 24.38 -48.22 -16.57
N LYS A 97 24.62 -48.62 -17.81
CA LYS A 97 23.79 -48.34 -18.98
C LYS A 97 22.39 -48.97 -18.80
N PRO A 98 21.29 -48.24 -19.02
CA PRO A 98 19.95 -48.83 -19.04
C PRO A 98 19.74 -49.66 -20.31
N ALA A 99 19.19 -50.85 -20.13
CA ALA A 99 18.81 -51.77 -21.19
C ALA A 99 17.59 -51.24 -21.97
N HIS A 100 17.58 -51.51 -23.27
CA HIS A 100 16.51 -51.18 -24.21
C HIS A 100 15.17 -51.80 -23.77
N SER A 101 14.18 -50.96 -23.47
CA SER A 101 12.79 -51.37 -23.26
C SER A 101 12.05 -51.36 -24.60
N SER A 102 11.56 -52.52 -24.99
CA SER A 102 10.72 -52.78 -26.17
C SER A 102 9.40 -52.01 -26.14
N ALA A 103 9.02 -51.47 -27.30
CA ALA A 103 7.74 -50.80 -27.54
C ALA A 103 6.57 -51.79 -27.71
N PRO A 104 5.36 -51.49 -27.20
CA PRO A 104 4.13 -52.20 -27.54
C PRO A 104 3.42 -51.62 -28.79
N PRO A 105 2.54 -52.40 -29.46
CA PRO A 105 1.93 -52.05 -30.74
C PRO A 105 0.79 -51.02 -30.64
N MET A 106 0.62 -50.27 -31.73
CA MET A 106 -0.45 -49.30 -31.97
C MET A 106 -1.84 -49.95 -31.99
N VAL A 107 -2.78 -49.38 -31.23
CA VAL A 107 -4.22 -49.60 -31.39
C VAL A 107 -4.81 -48.39 -32.12
N VAL A 108 -5.47 -48.66 -33.24
CA VAL A 108 -6.23 -47.70 -34.06
C VAL A 108 -7.62 -47.51 -33.43
N PRO A 109 -8.09 -46.27 -33.14
CA PRO A 109 -9.49 -46.02 -32.88
C PRO A 109 -10.23 -45.50 -34.11
N ASP A 110 -11.40 -46.10 -34.31
CA ASP A 110 -12.38 -45.82 -35.34
C ASP A 110 -12.89 -44.37 -35.36
N LYS A 111 -13.08 -43.86 -36.58
CA LYS A 111 -13.85 -42.66 -36.90
C LYS A 111 -15.34 -42.93 -36.69
N ARG A 112 -15.99 -42.25 -35.74
CA ARG A 112 -17.43 -41.94 -35.83
C ARG A 112 -17.68 -40.49 -35.46
N GLY A 113 -18.26 -39.78 -36.43
CA GLY A 113 -18.53 -38.36 -36.33
C GLY A 113 -19.66 -38.03 -35.37
N ASN A 114 -19.58 -36.84 -34.80
CA ASN A 114 -20.74 -36.04 -34.41
C ASN A 114 -20.41 -34.57 -34.70
N ALA A 115 -21.06 -34.03 -35.72
CA ALA A 115 -21.02 -32.62 -36.06
C ALA A 115 -21.92 -31.87 -35.07
N ILE A 116 -21.31 -31.04 -34.22
CA ILE A 116 -22.03 -30.05 -33.42
C ILE A 116 -21.35 -28.69 -33.62
N GLY A 117 -22.06 -27.82 -34.34
CA GLY A 117 -22.14 -26.38 -34.16
C GLY A 117 -20.85 -25.56 -34.06
N ALA A 118 -20.35 -25.10 -35.21
CA ALA A 118 -19.47 -23.93 -35.26
C ALA A 118 -20.27 -22.66 -34.90
N TRP A 119 -19.95 -22.05 -33.76
CA TRP A 119 -20.36 -20.69 -33.45
C TRP A 119 -19.58 -19.70 -34.33
N ARG A 120 -20.29 -18.95 -35.18
CA ARG A 120 -19.78 -17.84 -35.99
C ARG A 120 -19.84 -16.56 -35.16
N ALA A 121 -18.72 -15.88 -34.98
CA ALA A 121 -18.69 -14.48 -34.55
C ALA A 121 -19.03 -13.56 -35.74
N PRO A 122 -19.85 -12.51 -35.56
CA PRO A 122 -20.14 -11.55 -36.63
C PRO A 122 -19.10 -10.42 -36.65
N GLY A 123 -18.65 -10.07 -37.87
CA GLY A 123 -18.28 -8.71 -38.25
C GLY A 123 -16.84 -8.27 -37.99
N SER A 124 -15.94 -8.55 -38.93
CA SER A 124 -14.78 -7.69 -39.18
C SER A 124 -14.73 -7.44 -40.68
N SER A 125 -15.12 -6.22 -41.06
CA SER A 125 -15.07 -5.71 -42.42
C SER A 125 -13.66 -5.28 -42.77
N SER A 126 -13.25 -5.71 -43.95
CA SER A 126 -12.03 -5.43 -44.68
C SER A 126 -11.74 -3.93 -44.84
N GLY A 127 -10.45 -3.57 -44.77
CA GLY A 127 -9.97 -2.24 -45.15
C GLY A 127 -8.46 -2.12 -45.05
N ASP A 128 -7.84 -2.08 -46.22
CA ASP A 128 -6.56 -1.46 -46.57
C ASP A 128 -5.21 -2.19 -46.39
N ASP A 129 -4.65 -2.46 -47.58
CA ASP A 129 -3.28 -2.76 -47.93
C ASP A 129 -2.25 -1.80 -47.30
N VAL A 130 -1.28 -2.34 -46.57
CA VAL A 130 0.07 -1.76 -46.49
C VAL A 130 1.11 -2.85 -46.67
N LYS A 131 1.75 -2.79 -47.84
CA LYS A 131 2.87 -3.60 -48.30
C LYS A 131 4.13 -3.17 -47.54
N VAL A 132 4.64 -3.99 -46.61
CA VAL A 132 5.98 -3.80 -46.03
C VAL A 132 6.85 -5.00 -46.33
N ALA A 133 8.04 -4.68 -46.83
CA ALA A 133 9.00 -5.55 -47.47
C ALA A 133 9.58 -6.62 -46.55
N ALA A 134 9.83 -7.77 -47.16
CA ALA A 134 10.58 -8.88 -46.62
C ALA A 134 12.04 -8.50 -46.32
N SER A 135 12.55 -8.98 -45.19
CA SER A 135 13.98 -9.23 -45.00
C SER A 135 14.13 -10.47 -44.15
N SER A 136 14.29 -11.59 -44.85
CA SER A 136 14.80 -12.86 -44.34
C SER A 136 16.27 -12.71 -43.99
N ALA A 137 16.71 -13.17 -42.82
CA ALA A 137 18.03 -13.79 -42.64
C ALA A 137 18.27 -14.26 -41.19
N THR A 138 18.58 -15.56 -41.09
CA THR A 138 19.66 -16.12 -40.26
C THR A 138 19.35 -16.58 -38.83
N GLN A 139 19.15 -17.90 -38.77
CA GLN A 139 19.47 -18.81 -37.68
C GLN A 139 20.90 -18.58 -37.13
N GLY A 140 21.09 -18.64 -35.82
CA GLY A 140 22.44 -18.67 -35.25
C GLY A 140 22.52 -18.67 -33.72
N THR A 141 22.53 -19.88 -33.15
CA THR A 141 23.38 -20.33 -32.02
C THR A 141 23.36 -19.60 -30.67
N ALA A 142 22.86 -20.35 -29.67
CA ALA A 142 23.22 -20.21 -28.26
C ALA A 142 24.64 -20.74 -28.01
N LEU A 143 25.56 -19.85 -27.59
CA LEU A 143 26.76 -20.10 -26.77
C LEU A 143 27.57 -18.80 -26.70
N ALA A 144 27.88 -18.35 -25.47
CA ALA A 144 28.89 -17.36 -25.05
C ALA A 144 28.35 -16.09 -24.36
N PHE A 145 28.15 -16.19 -23.04
CA PHE A 145 28.33 -15.04 -22.15
C PHE A 145 29.15 -15.48 -20.92
N SER A 146 30.47 -15.40 -21.04
CA SER A 146 31.42 -15.40 -19.92
C SER A 146 32.71 -14.71 -20.36
N ASN A 147 33.23 -13.87 -19.45
CA ASN A 147 34.52 -13.18 -19.46
C ASN A 147 34.69 -11.92 -20.31
N ALA A 148 34.43 -10.77 -19.68
CA ALA A 148 35.19 -9.54 -19.90
C ALA A 148 35.14 -8.64 -18.64
N ALA A 149 35.91 -9.00 -17.61
CA ALA A 149 36.17 -8.16 -16.44
C ALA A 149 37.67 -8.14 -16.14
N ALA A 150 38.41 -7.28 -16.85
CA ALA A 150 39.74 -6.81 -16.48
C ALA A 150 40.16 -5.71 -17.48
N GLY A 151 39.70 -4.48 -17.23
CA GLY A 151 40.15 -3.30 -17.97
C GLY A 151 40.17 -2.12 -17.02
N ALA A 152 41.36 -1.72 -16.59
CA ALA A 152 41.61 -0.60 -15.72
C ALA A 152 40.97 0.68 -16.29
N ALA A 153 40.02 1.27 -15.54
CA ALA A 153 39.47 2.57 -15.86
C ALA A 153 40.38 3.69 -15.31
N PRO A 154 40.63 4.77 -16.07
CA PRO A 154 41.36 5.93 -15.58
C PRO A 154 40.56 6.64 -14.47
N ARG A 155 41.27 7.04 -13.42
CA ARG A 155 40.76 7.84 -12.30
C ARG A 155 40.44 9.24 -12.81
N ILE A 156 39.19 9.47 -13.21
CA ILE A 156 38.64 10.80 -13.48
C ILE A 156 38.38 11.44 -12.11
N GLU A 157 39.07 12.54 -11.83
CA GLU A 157 38.73 13.42 -10.71
C GLU A 157 37.36 14.05 -10.99
N GLU A 158 36.31 13.44 -10.45
CA GLU A 158 34.97 14.00 -10.44
C GLU A 158 34.94 15.20 -9.49
N ASN A 159 35.15 16.39 -10.04
CA ASN A 159 34.87 17.65 -9.39
C ASN A 159 33.33 17.74 -9.25
N PRO A 160 32.74 17.69 -8.02
CA PRO A 160 31.30 17.68 -7.86
C PRO A 160 30.76 19.04 -8.26
N THR A 161 30.34 19.14 -9.51
CA THR A 161 29.64 20.31 -10.04
C THR A 161 28.28 20.32 -9.36
N THR A 162 28.16 21.12 -8.31
CA THR A 162 26.90 21.42 -7.63
C THR A 162 25.97 22.09 -8.64
N PHE A 163 25.11 21.30 -9.29
CA PHE A 163 24.02 21.84 -10.08
C PHE A 163 23.05 22.60 -9.15
N PRO A 164 22.59 23.79 -9.54
CA PRO A 164 21.69 24.59 -8.71
C PRO A 164 20.36 23.85 -8.52
N ARG A 165 20.05 23.51 -7.26
CA ARG A 165 18.83 22.81 -6.80
C ARG A 165 17.54 23.65 -6.95
N GLU A 166 17.59 24.80 -7.61
CA GLU A 166 16.49 25.79 -7.69
C GLU A 166 15.36 25.41 -8.66
N ASP A 167 15.58 24.51 -9.61
CA ASP A 167 14.58 24.20 -10.63
C ASP A 167 13.39 23.36 -10.13
N ALA A 168 13.59 22.57 -9.05
CA ALA A 168 12.51 21.78 -8.46
C ALA A 168 11.38 22.65 -7.85
N ALA A 169 11.71 23.85 -7.35
CA ALA A 169 10.73 24.73 -6.71
C ALA A 169 9.78 25.43 -7.71
N ARG A 170 10.17 25.58 -8.98
CA ARG A 170 9.35 26.29 -10.00
C ARG A 170 8.34 25.38 -10.70
N ALA A 171 8.60 24.08 -10.81
CA ALA A 171 7.76 23.13 -11.55
C ALA A 171 6.35 22.93 -10.96
N HIS A 172 6.06 23.41 -9.74
CA HIS A 172 4.78 23.19 -9.07
C HIS A 172 3.74 24.30 -9.29
N ARG A 173 4.06 25.37 -10.02
CA ARG A 173 3.12 26.47 -10.29
C ARG A 173 2.17 26.13 -11.45
N GLY A 174 1.16 25.32 -11.19
CA GLY A 174 0.10 25.05 -12.18
C GLY A 174 -0.69 23.77 -11.94
N GLU A 175 -0.22 22.93 -11.04
CA GLU A 175 -0.84 21.63 -10.78
C GLU A 175 -2.01 21.77 -9.80
N GLY A 176 -3.13 21.14 -10.15
CA GLY A 176 -4.28 21.05 -9.26
C GLY A 176 -4.01 20.06 -8.13
N VAL A 177 -4.54 20.33 -6.95
CA VAL A 177 -4.55 19.37 -5.84
C VAL A 177 -5.99 19.10 -5.44
N GLU A 178 -6.40 17.84 -5.54
CA GLU A 178 -7.68 17.34 -5.06
C GLU A 178 -7.50 16.76 -3.65
N ILE A 179 -8.17 17.32 -2.65
CA ILE A 179 -8.10 16.77 -1.28
C ILE A 179 -8.81 15.42 -1.25
N ILE A 180 -8.08 14.40 -0.81
CA ILE A 180 -8.64 13.09 -0.48
C ILE A 180 -9.25 13.17 0.92
N GLY A 181 -8.47 13.55 1.93
CA GLY A 181 -8.96 13.71 3.30
C GLY A 181 -7.93 14.29 4.26
N PHE A 182 -8.36 14.64 5.47
CA PHE A 182 -7.51 15.21 6.52
C PHE A 182 -8.05 14.93 7.94
N ASP A 183 -7.15 14.94 8.93
CA ASP A 183 -7.46 14.83 10.35
C ASP A 183 -7.71 16.21 10.97
N ALA A 184 -8.98 16.49 11.30
CA ALA A 184 -9.39 17.75 11.90
C ALA A 184 -8.74 18.02 13.27
N ALA A 185 -8.37 16.97 14.03
CA ALA A 185 -7.73 17.13 15.34
C ALA A 185 -6.33 17.74 15.23
N MET A 186 -5.70 17.64 14.06
CA MET A 186 -4.35 18.13 13.81
C MET A 186 -4.29 19.56 13.27
N LEU A 187 -5.42 20.13 12.86
CA LEU A 187 -5.50 21.50 12.33
C LEU A 187 -4.94 22.58 13.29
N PRO A 188 -5.18 22.52 14.62
CA PRO A 188 -4.57 23.49 15.53
C PRO A 188 -3.05 23.45 15.49
N ARG A 189 -2.43 22.27 15.30
CA ARG A 189 -0.97 22.14 15.16
C ARG A 189 -0.50 22.66 13.80
N MET A 190 -1.24 22.37 12.72
CA MET A 190 -0.94 22.87 11.38
C MET A 190 -0.97 24.42 11.34
N ARG A 191 -1.96 25.05 11.97
CA ARG A 191 -2.08 26.52 12.06
C ARG A 191 -0.99 27.17 12.90
N LYS A 192 -0.43 26.44 13.87
CA LYS A 192 0.69 26.90 14.71
C LYS A 192 2.05 26.72 14.02
N HIS A 193 2.13 25.91 12.96
CA HIS A 193 3.37 25.66 12.23
C HIS A 193 3.85 26.95 11.53
N ALA A 194 5.05 27.43 11.88
CA ALA A 194 5.51 28.77 11.51
C ALA A 194 5.57 29.03 9.99
N PRO A 195 6.10 28.12 9.15
CA PRO A 195 6.05 28.25 7.69
C PRO A 195 4.62 28.38 7.14
N TRP A 196 3.68 27.60 7.69
CA TRP A 196 2.30 27.55 7.18
C TRP A 196 1.44 28.69 7.69
N LYS A 197 1.72 29.19 8.91
CA LYS A 197 1.03 30.33 9.50
C LYS A 197 1.11 31.57 8.60
N LYS A 198 2.26 31.83 7.98
CA LYS A 198 2.44 32.93 7.01
C LYS A 198 1.50 32.75 5.81
N LEU A 199 1.54 31.57 5.18
CA LEU A 199 0.67 31.23 4.04
C LEU A 199 -0.82 31.37 4.37
N LEU A 200 -1.25 30.89 5.54
CA LEU A 200 -2.64 30.97 5.96
C LEU A 200 -3.09 32.41 6.28
N SER A 201 -2.17 33.27 6.76
CA SER A 201 -2.47 34.68 7.03
C SER A 201 -2.65 35.51 5.76
N GLU A 202 -1.94 35.18 4.70
CA GLU A 202 -2.08 35.81 3.37
C GLU A 202 -3.40 35.42 2.70
N LEU A 203 -3.83 34.15 2.87
CA LEU A 203 -5.08 33.66 2.29
C LEU A 203 -6.34 34.17 3.02
N ASN A 204 -6.18 34.50 4.31
CA ASN A 204 -7.23 35.03 5.16
C ASN A 204 -6.92 36.48 5.56
N PRO A 205 -6.93 37.44 4.61
CA PRO A 205 -6.87 38.84 4.98
C PRO A 205 -8.04 39.08 5.93
N LYS A 206 -7.72 39.45 7.19
CA LYS A 206 -8.66 39.56 8.31
C LYS A 206 -10.05 39.93 7.80
N ALA A 207 -10.99 39.00 7.90
CA ALA A 207 -12.42 39.28 7.71
C ALA A 207 -12.84 40.21 8.86
N LYS A 208 -12.43 41.47 8.75
CA LYS A 208 -12.59 42.50 9.75
C LYS A 208 -14.01 43.03 9.52
N GLY A 209 -14.97 42.46 10.25
CA GLY A 209 -16.36 42.94 10.26
C GLY A 209 -17.37 42.03 9.58
N ARG A 210 -17.28 40.71 9.71
CA ARG A 210 -18.42 39.84 9.36
C ARG A 210 -19.23 39.59 10.63
N ASP A 211 -20.41 40.18 10.69
CA ASP A 211 -21.35 40.12 11.81
C ASP A 211 -21.66 38.66 12.19
N ASP A 212 -21.54 38.35 13.48
CA ASP A 212 -21.62 37.02 14.09
C ASP A 212 -23.06 36.45 14.18
N ASP A 213 -24.02 37.01 13.43
CA ASP A 213 -25.45 36.66 13.52
C ASP A 213 -25.85 35.41 12.72
N ALA A 214 -24.90 34.53 12.36
CA ALA A 214 -25.22 33.28 11.68
C ALA A 214 -25.75 32.22 12.66
N ASP A 215 -26.90 31.63 12.30
CA ASP A 215 -27.54 30.50 12.99
C ASP A 215 -26.56 29.34 13.23
N ASP A 216 -26.75 28.61 14.34
CA ASP A 216 -25.80 27.63 14.87
C ASP A 216 -25.46 26.49 13.88
N ASP A 217 -26.46 26.00 13.13
CA ASP A 217 -26.28 24.95 12.10
C ASP A 217 -25.37 25.37 10.93
N GLY A 218 -25.22 26.68 10.70
CA GLY A 218 -24.32 27.22 9.67
C GLY A 218 -22.85 27.20 10.09
N ARG A 219 -22.56 27.19 11.39
CA ARG A 219 -21.20 27.39 11.92
C ARG A 219 -20.30 26.19 11.66
N ASP A 220 -20.82 24.98 11.83
CA ASP A 220 -20.04 23.75 11.61
C ASP A 220 -19.65 23.58 10.14
N LYS A 221 -20.58 23.81 9.20
CA LYS A 221 -20.31 23.76 7.76
C LYS A 221 -19.31 24.84 7.33
N GLN A 222 -19.42 26.05 7.90
CA GLN A 222 -18.47 27.12 7.65
C GLN A 222 -17.08 26.79 8.19
N LYS A 223 -17.01 26.17 9.38
CA LYS A 223 -15.77 25.71 9.99
C LYS A 223 -15.11 24.63 9.14
N GLU A 224 -15.84 23.60 8.72
CA GLU A 224 -15.32 22.55 7.84
C GLU A 224 -14.84 23.12 6.50
N THR A 225 -15.59 24.05 5.90
CA THR A 225 -15.20 24.73 4.66
C THR A 225 -13.90 25.53 4.84
N ARG A 226 -13.76 26.23 5.98
CA ARG A 226 -12.54 26.96 6.32
C ARG A 226 -11.36 26.02 6.55
N ASP A 227 -11.58 24.94 7.29
CA ASP A 227 -10.59 23.91 7.59
C ASP A 227 -10.08 23.27 6.30
N ARG A 228 -10.98 22.85 5.40
CA ARG A 228 -10.65 22.30 4.08
C ARG A 228 -9.88 23.30 3.22
N ARG A 229 -10.25 24.58 3.23
CA ARG A 229 -9.54 25.64 2.50
C ARG A 229 -8.13 25.88 3.04
N ASP A 230 -7.96 25.88 4.36
CA ASP A 230 -6.65 26.03 5.01
C ASP A 230 -5.72 24.86 4.62
N VAL A 231 -6.22 23.62 4.70
CA VAL A 231 -5.47 22.41 4.29
C VAL A 231 -5.12 22.46 2.81
N LEU A 232 -6.08 22.83 1.94
CA LEU A 232 -5.85 22.94 0.50
C LEU A 232 -4.73 23.94 0.19
N ALA A 233 -4.73 25.09 0.88
CA ALA A 233 -3.72 26.12 0.68
C ALA A 233 -2.33 25.64 1.10
N ILE A 234 -2.21 24.88 2.19
CA ILE A 234 -0.93 24.28 2.61
C ILE A 234 -0.47 23.25 1.57
N LEU A 235 -1.35 22.35 1.12
CA LEU A 235 -1.00 21.34 0.13
C LEU A 235 -0.58 21.96 -1.21
N MET A 236 -1.21 23.05 -1.64
CA MET A 236 -0.89 23.70 -2.91
C MET A 236 0.36 24.58 -2.85
N ARG A 237 0.51 25.39 -1.79
CA ARG A 237 1.52 26.47 -1.71
C ARG A 237 2.65 26.20 -0.72
N GLY A 238 2.49 25.21 0.16
CA GLY A 238 3.50 24.88 1.14
C GLY A 238 4.79 24.40 0.45
N GLU A 239 5.91 24.73 1.08
CA GLU A 239 7.22 24.20 0.69
C GLU A 239 7.30 22.72 1.04
N SER A 240 7.72 21.90 0.09
CA SER A 240 7.90 20.46 0.30
C SER A 240 9.27 20.21 0.92
N THR A 241 9.30 19.50 2.03
CA THR A 241 10.51 18.93 2.61
C THR A 241 11.04 17.85 1.67
N ALA A 242 12.33 17.87 1.36
CA ALA A 242 12.95 16.82 0.57
C ALA A 242 13.05 15.54 1.41
N LEU A 243 12.96 14.39 0.75
CA LEU A 243 12.91 13.11 1.43
C LEU A 243 14.23 12.75 2.11
N ASP A 244 15.35 13.20 1.56
CA ASP A 244 16.68 13.03 2.15
C ASP A 244 16.82 13.77 3.50
N ASP A 245 16.05 14.85 3.70
CA ASP A 245 16.11 15.67 4.91
C ASP A 245 15.22 15.12 6.04
N LEU A 246 14.32 14.18 5.75
CA LEU A 246 13.38 13.64 6.73
C LEU A 246 14.07 12.96 7.91
N ARG A 247 15.20 12.28 7.65
CA ARG A 247 15.96 11.60 8.70
C ARG A 247 16.55 12.58 9.71
N ALA A 248 17.11 13.69 9.23
CA ALA A 248 17.63 14.75 10.08
C ALA A 248 16.52 15.39 10.92
N VAL A 249 15.36 15.64 10.31
CA VAL A 249 14.18 16.20 10.98
C VAL A 249 13.67 15.28 12.11
N VAL A 250 13.65 13.96 11.91
CA VAL A 250 13.30 13.00 12.97
C VAL A 250 14.31 13.04 14.11
N TRP A 251 15.60 13.04 13.78
CA TRP A 251 16.67 13.03 14.77
C TRP A 251 16.63 14.28 15.66
N GLU A 252 16.50 15.46 15.07
CA GLU A 252 16.37 16.72 15.79
C GLU A 252 15.14 16.74 16.71
N ALA A 253 14.01 16.20 16.25
CA ALA A 253 12.82 16.11 17.09
C ALA A 253 12.98 15.15 18.27
N MET A 254 13.70 14.03 18.07
CA MET A 254 13.98 13.05 19.11
C MET A 254 14.91 13.62 20.20
N GLU A 255 15.96 14.34 19.82
CA GLU A 255 16.90 14.96 20.77
C GLU A 255 16.21 16.01 21.65
N ASN A 256 15.27 16.76 21.08
CA ASN A 256 14.60 17.85 21.78
C ASN A 256 13.32 17.43 22.53
N LEU A 257 13.00 16.12 22.58
CA LEU A 257 11.74 15.59 23.16
C LEU A 257 10.49 16.28 22.61
N LEU A 258 10.56 16.72 21.35
CA LEU A 258 9.50 17.49 20.73
C LEU A 258 8.37 16.56 20.26
N PRO A 259 7.13 17.08 20.16
CA PRO A 259 6.09 16.35 19.47
C PRO A 259 6.53 16.04 18.03
N PRO A 260 6.11 14.90 17.44
CA PRO A 260 6.55 14.50 16.10
C PRO A 260 6.40 15.62 15.07
N PRO A 261 7.46 15.94 14.32
CA PRO A 261 7.49 17.10 13.43
C PRO A 261 6.50 16.91 12.28
N LEU A 262 5.83 18.00 11.91
CA LEU A 262 4.90 18.04 10.79
C LEU A 262 5.65 18.50 9.53
N VAL A 263 5.63 17.67 8.50
CA VAL A 263 6.26 17.98 7.20
C VAL A 263 5.23 17.94 6.09
N LEU A 264 5.53 18.67 5.01
CA LEU A 264 4.82 18.55 3.75
C LEU A 264 5.75 17.83 2.78
N VAL A 265 5.33 16.71 2.22
CA VAL A 265 6.10 15.94 1.24
C VAL A 265 5.29 15.79 -0.05
N SER A 266 6.00 15.63 -1.16
CA SER A 266 5.45 15.41 -2.49
C SER A 266 6.10 14.19 -3.11
N GLY A 267 5.32 13.37 -3.79
CA GLY A 267 5.82 12.17 -4.46
C GLY A 267 4.69 11.36 -5.08
N GLU A 268 4.95 10.10 -5.35
CA GLU A 268 3.96 9.14 -5.84
C GLU A 268 3.63 8.16 -4.71
N ILE A 269 2.34 8.04 -4.37
CA ILE A 269 1.87 7.05 -3.42
C ILE A 269 1.62 5.75 -4.18
N GLU A 270 2.23 4.67 -3.71
CA GLU A 270 1.90 3.29 -4.09
C GLU A 270 1.12 2.62 -2.95
N LEU A 271 -0.12 2.23 -3.23
CA LEU A 271 -0.95 1.47 -2.31
C LEU A 271 -0.49 0.00 -2.30
N CYS A 272 -0.20 -0.53 -1.12
CA CYS A 272 0.13 -1.93 -0.94
C CYS A 272 -1.16 -2.73 -0.73
N PHE A 273 -1.28 -3.89 -1.39
CA PHE A 273 -2.40 -4.81 -1.18
C PHE A 273 -2.09 -5.84 -0.11
N ASP A 274 -3.14 -6.37 0.50
CA ASP A 274 -3.01 -7.49 1.42
C ASP A 274 -2.51 -8.73 0.65
N GLU A 275 -1.46 -9.36 1.16
CA GLU A 275 -0.78 -10.47 0.47
C GLU A 275 -1.69 -11.70 0.35
N MET A 276 -2.53 -11.94 1.36
CA MET A 276 -3.45 -13.07 1.39
C MET A 276 -4.61 -12.84 0.42
N GLU A 277 -5.18 -11.63 0.38
CA GLU A 277 -6.18 -11.28 -0.62
C GLU A 277 -5.60 -11.30 -2.04
N THR A 278 -4.35 -10.88 -2.21
CA THR A 278 -3.63 -10.99 -3.50
C THR A 278 -3.52 -12.44 -3.95
N LEU A 279 -3.16 -13.35 -3.04
CA LEU A 279 -3.09 -14.78 -3.34
C LEU A 279 -4.48 -15.33 -3.74
N LYS A 280 -5.54 -15.02 -2.99
CA LYS A 280 -6.91 -15.45 -3.30
C LYS A 280 -7.37 -14.97 -4.68
N ALA A 281 -7.13 -13.69 -4.99
CA ALA A 281 -7.47 -13.11 -6.27
C ALA A 281 -6.70 -13.79 -7.43
N ALA A 282 -5.40 -14.04 -7.25
CA ALA A 282 -4.61 -14.78 -8.23
C ALA A 282 -5.14 -16.21 -8.45
N LEU A 283 -5.51 -16.93 -7.38
CA LEU A 283 -6.13 -18.26 -7.50
C LEU A 283 -7.45 -18.22 -8.28
N ALA A 284 -8.26 -17.18 -8.08
CA ALA A 284 -9.51 -17.01 -8.81
C ALA A 284 -9.27 -16.76 -10.32
N VAL A 285 -8.30 -15.91 -10.67
CA VAL A 285 -7.90 -15.62 -12.06
C VAL A 285 -7.36 -16.88 -12.76
N ILE A 286 -6.64 -17.73 -12.04
CA ILE A 286 -5.98 -18.93 -12.61
C ILE A 286 -6.93 -20.13 -12.71
N SER A 287 -8.00 -20.17 -11.91
CA SER A 287 -8.99 -21.26 -11.87
C SER A 287 -9.46 -21.79 -13.24
N PRO A 288 -9.74 -20.98 -14.29
CA PRO A 288 -10.14 -21.51 -15.60
C PRO A 288 -9.05 -22.29 -16.35
N PHE A 289 -7.77 -22.14 -15.99
CA PHE A 289 -6.64 -22.79 -16.67
C PHE A 289 -6.24 -24.15 -16.07
N VAL A 290 -6.82 -24.52 -14.94
CA VAL A 290 -6.43 -25.71 -14.16
C VAL A 290 -6.66 -27.02 -14.90
N GLY A 291 -7.69 -27.08 -15.75
CA GLY A 291 -8.01 -28.30 -16.51
C GLY A 291 -6.96 -28.69 -17.55
N ALA A 292 -6.15 -27.73 -18.03
CA ALA A 292 -5.20 -27.94 -19.12
C ALA A 292 -3.77 -28.29 -18.65
N ASP A 293 -3.48 -28.19 -17.34
CA ASP A 293 -2.15 -28.43 -16.79
C ASP A 293 -2.18 -29.09 -15.41
N LYS A 294 -1.68 -30.33 -15.36
CA LYS A 294 -1.58 -31.13 -14.14
C LYS A 294 -0.64 -30.51 -13.11
N LYS A 295 0.49 -29.92 -13.52
CA LYS A 295 1.44 -29.29 -12.58
C LYS A 295 0.84 -28.06 -11.91
N LEU A 296 0.14 -27.25 -12.70
CA LEU A 296 -0.56 -26.07 -12.19
C LEU A 296 -1.64 -26.48 -11.17
N LYS A 297 -2.39 -27.54 -11.47
CA LYS A 297 -3.36 -28.11 -10.53
C LYS A 297 -2.70 -28.53 -9.21
N GLU A 298 -1.63 -29.30 -9.26
CA GLU A 298 -0.89 -29.73 -8.06
C GLU A 298 -0.35 -28.53 -7.25
N ALA A 299 0.11 -27.48 -7.91
CA ALA A 299 0.55 -26.26 -7.25
C ALA A 299 -0.61 -25.53 -6.54
N LEU A 300 -1.78 -25.42 -7.19
CA LEU A 300 -2.95 -24.78 -6.59
C LEU A 300 -3.54 -25.58 -5.43
N ASP A 301 -3.59 -26.90 -5.55
CA ASP A 301 -4.05 -27.79 -4.48
C ASP A 301 -3.11 -27.68 -3.26
N ALA A 302 -1.79 -27.69 -3.47
CA ALA A 302 -0.82 -27.47 -2.39
C ALA A 302 -0.97 -26.08 -1.72
N VAL A 303 -1.26 -25.03 -2.49
CA VAL A 303 -1.50 -23.69 -1.93
C VAL A 303 -2.78 -23.66 -1.10
N ARG A 304 -3.86 -24.31 -1.57
CA ARG A 304 -5.13 -24.41 -0.83
C ARG A 304 -4.96 -25.16 0.49
N ASP A 305 -4.18 -26.23 0.50
CA ASP A 305 -3.87 -26.99 1.72
C ASP A 305 -3.11 -26.12 2.74
N VAL A 306 -2.13 -25.33 2.27
CA VAL A 306 -1.40 -24.40 3.15
C VAL A 306 -2.29 -23.26 3.64
N MET A 307 -3.19 -22.73 2.79
CA MET A 307 -4.16 -21.70 3.18
C MET A 307 -5.19 -22.20 4.19
N ALA A 308 -5.46 -23.51 4.25
CA ALA A 308 -6.32 -24.11 5.26
C ALA A 308 -5.64 -24.22 6.64
N THR A 309 -4.32 -24.03 6.71
CA THR A 309 -3.57 -24.06 7.97
C THR A 309 -3.82 -22.79 8.78
N PRO A 310 -4.34 -22.86 10.02
CA PRO A 310 -4.62 -21.68 10.83
C PRO A 310 -3.34 -20.89 11.16
N GLY A 311 -3.39 -19.56 11.06
CA GLY A 311 -2.26 -18.67 11.36
C GLY A 311 -1.37 -18.32 10.17
N ILE A 312 -1.64 -18.88 8.98
CA ILE A 312 -0.90 -18.56 7.75
C ILE A 312 -1.05 -17.08 7.34
N ASP A 313 -2.16 -16.45 7.72
CA ASP A 313 -2.45 -15.02 7.54
C ASP A 313 -1.38 -14.11 8.16
N ARG A 314 -0.68 -14.57 9.19
CA ARG A 314 0.40 -13.82 9.85
C ARG A 314 1.76 -14.03 9.18
N ALA A 315 1.92 -15.08 8.38
CA ALA A 315 3.18 -15.49 7.78
C ALA A 315 3.34 -14.92 6.36
N ARG A 316 3.45 -13.59 6.25
CA ARG A 316 3.49 -12.86 4.96
C ARG A 316 4.54 -13.39 3.99
N THR A 317 5.75 -13.64 4.48
CA THR A 317 6.86 -14.17 3.66
C THR A 317 6.56 -15.56 3.08
N VAL A 318 5.69 -16.34 3.72
CA VAL A 318 5.23 -17.63 3.17
C VAL A 318 4.18 -17.38 2.09
N VAL A 319 3.22 -16.48 2.34
CA VAL A 319 2.19 -16.10 1.36
C VAL A 319 2.81 -15.53 0.07
N ASP A 320 3.81 -14.66 0.20
CA ASP A 320 4.54 -14.11 -0.96
C ASP A 320 5.23 -15.21 -1.78
N LYS A 321 5.86 -16.18 -1.10
CA LYS A 321 6.48 -17.34 -1.75
C LYS A 321 5.46 -18.23 -2.45
N LEU A 322 4.29 -18.45 -1.84
CA LEU A 322 3.21 -19.20 -2.47
C LEU A 322 2.69 -18.47 -3.71
N CYS A 323 2.54 -17.15 -3.63
CA CYS A 323 2.15 -16.32 -4.76
C CYS A 323 3.18 -16.41 -5.91
N GLY A 324 4.48 -16.35 -5.58
CA GLY A 324 5.57 -16.60 -6.53
C GLY A 324 5.48 -17.98 -7.18
N ARG A 325 5.33 -19.05 -6.39
CA ARG A 325 5.19 -20.42 -6.89
C ARG A 325 4.02 -20.60 -7.85
N VAL A 326 2.89 -19.94 -7.58
CA VAL A 326 1.71 -19.97 -8.45
C VAL A 326 1.99 -19.26 -9.78
N ARG A 327 2.65 -18.11 -9.75
CA ARG A 327 3.08 -17.39 -10.97
C ARG A 327 4.07 -18.21 -11.78
N ASP A 328 5.07 -18.81 -11.14
CA ASP A 328 6.08 -19.63 -11.80
C ASP A 328 5.44 -20.84 -12.50
N ALA A 329 4.56 -21.57 -11.81
CA ALA A 329 3.83 -22.70 -12.39
C ALA A 329 2.91 -22.28 -13.56
N PHE A 330 2.35 -21.07 -13.50
CA PHE A 330 1.59 -20.49 -14.59
C PHE A 330 2.47 -20.02 -15.77
N GLY A 331 3.72 -19.63 -15.51
CA GLY A 331 4.70 -19.25 -16.53
C GLY A 331 5.35 -20.42 -17.27
N GLU A 332 5.43 -21.61 -16.65
CA GLU A 332 6.14 -22.77 -17.22
C GLU A 332 5.61 -23.25 -18.58
N LYS A 333 4.32 -23.07 -18.88
CA LYS A 333 3.70 -23.52 -20.13
C LYS A 333 3.25 -22.32 -20.95
N ASN A 334 3.62 -22.31 -22.23
CA ASN A 334 3.20 -21.27 -23.16
C ASN A 334 1.68 -21.39 -23.42
N ARG A 335 0.89 -20.64 -22.64
CA ARG A 335 -0.58 -20.66 -22.63
C ARG A 335 -1.19 -19.66 -23.62
N GLY A 336 -0.38 -19.02 -24.47
CA GLY A 336 -0.83 -17.97 -25.38
C GLY A 336 -1.29 -16.68 -24.70
N VAL A 337 -1.10 -16.57 -23.37
CA VAL A 337 -1.36 -15.37 -22.59
C VAL A 337 -0.04 -14.71 -22.16
N PRO A 338 0.01 -13.37 -22.05
CA PRO A 338 1.18 -12.67 -21.54
C PRO A 338 1.55 -13.10 -20.12
N ALA A 339 2.84 -13.05 -19.77
CA ALA A 339 3.30 -13.33 -18.40
C ALA A 339 2.67 -12.39 -17.35
N THR A 340 2.31 -11.17 -17.76
CA THR A 340 1.64 -10.14 -16.93
C THR A 340 0.14 -10.35 -16.77
N TYR A 341 -0.43 -11.43 -17.33
CA TYR A 341 -1.88 -11.66 -17.33
C TYR A 341 -2.43 -11.74 -15.90
N ILE A 342 -1.75 -12.48 -15.01
CA ILE A 342 -2.19 -12.63 -13.61
C ILE A 342 -2.25 -11.28 -12.93
N GLU A 343 -1.20 -10.47 -13.02
CA GLU A 343 -1.14 -9.13 -12.41
C GLU A 343 -2.21 -8.21 -12.99
N SER A 344 -2.37 -8.22 -14.33
CA SER A 344 -3.33 -7.36 -15.03
C SER A 344 -4.79 -7.60 -14.63
N GLN A 345 -5.13 -8.83 -14.22
CA GLN A 345 -6.48 -9.20 -13.78
C GLN A 345 -6.62 -9.11 -12.25
N THR A 346 -5.57 -9.46 -11.52
CA THR A 346 -5.57 -9.46 -10.05
C THR A 346 -5.64 -8.03 -9.49
N GLU A 347 -4.91 -7.09 -10.08
CA GLU A 347 -4.85 -5.71 -9.57
C GLU A 347 -6.23 -4.99 -9.59
N PRO A 348 -7.00 -4.99 -10.69
CA PRO A 348 -8.36 -4.45 -10.69
C PRO A 348 -9.27 -5.09 -9.65
N MET A 349 -9.23 -6.43 -9.50
CA MET A 349 -10.02 -7.14 -8.49
C MET A 349 -9.70 -6.68 -7.07
N LEU A 350 -8.42 -6.45 -6.76
CA LEU A 350 -7.98 -5.95 -5.44
C LEU A 350 -8.38 -4.50 -5.21
N LEU A 351 -8.32 -3.65 -6.23
CA LEU A 351 -8.76 -2.25 -6.17
C LEU A 351 -10.27 -2.15 -5.96
N GLU A 352 -11.05 -2.95 -6.69
CA GLU A 352 -12.51 -3.03 -6.53
C GLU A 352 -12.92 -3.50 -5.13
N ALA A 353 -12.23 -4.52 -4.61
CA ALA A 353 -12.43 -5.00 -3.25
C ALA A 353 -11.85 -4.08 -2.16
N ARG A 354 -11.09 -3.04 -2.54
CA ARG A 354 -10.30 -2.18 -1.63
C ARG A 354 -9.48 -3.00 -0.64
N ALA A 355 -8.86 -4.08 -1.13
CA ALA A 355 -8.09 -5.05 -0.36
C ALA A 355 -6.68 -4.53 -0.01
N TYR A 356 -6.63 -3.35 0.62
CA TYR A 356 -5.37 -2.71 1.02
C TYR A 356 -4.73 -3.44 2.20
N GLN A 357 -3.41 -3.35 2.28
CA GLN A 357 -2.62 -3.90 3.38
C GLN A 357 -2.91 -3.12 4.67
N LYS A 358 -3.59 -3.75 5.63
CA LYS A 358 -3.89 -3.14 6.93
C LYS A 358 -2.90 -3.58 8.01
N ARG A 359 -2.50 -2.64 8.86
CA ARG A 359 -1.52 -2.84 9.95
C ARG A 359 -1.96 -2.12 11.21
N VAL A 360 -1.72 -2.73 12.36
CA VAL A 360 -1.87 -2.06 13.65
C VAL A 360 -0.59 -1.28 13.93
N ALA A 361 -0.67 0.04 13.81
CA ALA A 361 0.43 0.97 14.03
C ALA A 361 -0.07 2.15 14.86
N PHE A 362 0.80 2.75 15.69
CA PHE A 362 0.42 3.90 16.52
C PHE A 362 -0.85 3.66 17.39
N GLY A 363 -1.10 2.42 17.79
CA GLY A 363 -2.27 2.02 18.59
C GLY A 363 -3.61 1.96 17.85
N LYS A 364 -3.64 2.08 16.52
CA LYS A 364 -4.85 1.97 15.69
C LYS A 364 -4.58 1.14 14.43
N GLU A 365 -5.62 0.80 13.68
CA GLU A 365 -5.47 0.23 12.34
C GLU A 365 -5.17 1.33 11.31
N TRP A 366 -4.22 1.04 10.42
CA TRP A 366 -3.78 1.92 9.35
C TRP A 366 -3.64 1.13 8.05
N ILE A 367 -3.87 1.79 6.92
CA ILE A 367 -3.50 1.30 5.61
C ILE A 367 -2.03 1.62 5.39
N ARG A 368 -1.25 0.59 5.06
CA ARG A 368 0.15 0.75 4.68
C ARG A 368 0.25 1.06 3.19
N ALA A 369 0.98 2.11 2.87
CA ALA A 369 1.35 2.53 1.53
C ALA A 369 2.85 2.85 1.49
N SER A 370 3.36 3.13 0.31
CA SER A 370 4.75 3.52 0.10
C SER A 370 4.81 4.85 -0.66
N LEU A 371 5.64 5.78 -0.19
CA LEU A 371 5.95 7.03 -0.90
C LEU A 371 7.19 6.80 -1.76
N LEU A 372 7.01 6.95 -3.07
CA LEU A 372 8.04 6.89 -4.09
C LEU A 372 8.45 8.31 -4.50
N VAL A 373 9.74 8.50 -4.70
CA VAL A 373 10.32 9.78 -5.15
C VAL A 373 10.27 9.82 -6.67
N LEU A 374 9.72 10.88 -7.25
CA LEU A 374 9.84 11.09 -8.69
C LEU A 374 11.31 11.36 -9.05
N GLY A 375 11.89 10.53 -9.92
CA GLY A 375 13.19 10.79 -10.54
C GLY A 375 14.40 10.11 -9.91
N ASP A 376 14.21 9.26 -8.90
CA ASP A 376 15.31 8.52 -8.27
C ASP A 376 14.97 7.02 -8.22
N ASP A 377 15.36 6.28 -9.27
CA ASP A 377 14.99 4.86 -9.48
C ASP A 377 15.54 3.90 -8.41
N LYS A 378 16.34 4.38 -7.45
CA LYS A 378 17.01 3.56 -6.44
C LYS A 378 16.79 3.99 -5.00
N LYS A 379 16.02 5.05 -4.73
CA LYS A 379 15.74 5.44 -3.34
C LYS A 379 14.69 4.52 -2.72
N ALA A 380 14.98 4.08 -1.50
CA ALA A 380 14.11 3.17 -0.75
C ALA A 380 12.74 3.81 -0.50
N ALA A 381 11.67 3.12 -0.87
CA ALA A 381 10.30 3.59 -0.70
C ALA A 381 9.96 3.81 0.79
N ILE A 382 9.48 5.02 1.13
CA ILE A 382 9.24 5.39 2.53
C ILE A 382 7.86 4.87 2.96
N PRO A 383 7.74 4.10 4.06
CA PRO A 383 6.45 3.62 4.52
C PRO A 383 5.55 4.77 4.95
N VAL A 384 4.31 4.75 4.46
CA VAL A 384 3.26 5.72 4.74
C VAL A 384 2.08 5.01 5.37
N TYR A 385 1.58 5.55 6.47
CA TYR A 385 0.41 5.06 7.19
C TYR A 385 -0.77 6.01 6.98
N ILE A 386 -1.80 5.53 6.29
CA ILE A 386 -3.04 6.25 5.97
C ILE A 386 -4.16 5.74 6.89
N ALA A 387 -5.00 6.63 7.43
CA ALA A 387 -6.10 6.23 8.29
C ALA A 387 -7.08 5.31 7.53
N THR A 388 -7.58 4.27 8.18
CA THR A 388 -8.53 3.31 7.58
C THR A 388 -9.84 3.97 7.15
N ASP A 389 -10.23 5.06 7.80
CA ASP A 389 -11.45 5.80 7.50
C ASP A 389 -11.41 6.44 6.11
N LEU A 390 -10.21 6.72 5.58
CA LEU A 390 -10.01 7.24 4.22
C LEU A 390 -10.10 6.14 3.15
N SER A 391 -10.27 4.88 3.54
CA SER A 391 -10.26 3.74 2.60
C SER A 391 -11.27 3.89 1.47
N SER A 392 -12.44 4.49 1.70
CA SER A 392 -13.50 4.72 0.70
C SER A 392 -13.24 5.93 -0.20
N GLU A 393 -12.41 6.86 0.24
CA GLU A 393 -12.08 8.10 -0.48
C GLU A 393 -10.83 7.94 -1.35
N LEU A 394 -10.02 6.91 -1.09
CA LEU A 394 -8.85 6.60 -1.91
C LEU A 394 -9.23 6.36 -3.38
N PRO A 395 -8.43 6.89 -4.33
CA PRO A 395 -8.60 6.58 -5.76
C PRO A 395 -8.52 5.08 -6.02
N MET A 396 -9.29 4.58 -6.98
CA MET A 396 -9.20 3.20 -7.48
C MET A 396 -8.02 3.03 -8.45
N ILE A 397 -6.86 3.57 -8.08
CA ILE A 397 -5.60 3.50 -8.84
C ILE A 397 -4.51 3.13 -7.84
N ARG A 398 -3.72 2.11 -8.16
CA ARG A 398 -2.65 1.62 -7.27
C ARG A 398 -1.58 2.67 -6.99
N ARG A 399 -1.20 3.43 -8.02
CA ARG A 399 -0.17 4.46 -7.93
C ARG A 399 -0.69 5.81 -8.40
N PHE A 400 -0.49 6.85 -7.60
CA PHE A 400 -0.90 8.20 -7.98
C PHE A 400 -0.01 9.28 -7.36
N PRO A 401 0.24 10.39 -8.08
CA PRO A 401 1.00 11.51 -7.54
C PRO A 401 0.18 12.20 -6.44
N ALA A 402 0.84 12.51 -5.32
CA ALA A 402 0.19 13.09 -4.14
C ALA A 402 1.09 14.09 -3.41
N ARG A 403 0.45 14.96 -2.63
CA ARG A 403 1.08 15.79 -1.61
C ARG A 403 0.51 15.43 -0.25
N LEU A 404 1.39 15.24 0.73
CA LEU A 404 1.03 14.72 2.05
C LEU A 404 1.51 15.70 3.11
N ILE A 405 0.63 16.01 4.05
CA ILE A 405 1.01 16.56 5.35
C ILE A 405 1.10 15.37 6.29
N ALA A 406 2.27 15.12 6.86
CA ALA A 406 2.53 13.94 7.66
C ALA A 406 3.29 14.27 8.94
N GLU A 407 3.04 13.49 10.00
CA GLU A 407 3.96 13.40 11.13
C GLU A 407 5.11 12.47 10.75
N VAL A 408 6.34 12.96 10.85
CA VAL A 408 7.52 12.12 10.64
C VAL A 408 7.85 11.39 11.94
N ARG A 409 8.05 10.08 11.84
CA ARG A 409 8.35 9.22 12.98
C ARG A 409 9.50 8.29 12.64
N ALA A 410 10.17 7.79 13.68
CA ALA A 410 11.10 6.69 13.54
C ALA A 410 10.36 5.43 13.08
N ARG A 411 11.12 4.47 12.54
CA ARG A 411 10.67 3.14 12.12
C ARG A 411 9.72 2.49 13.12
N VAL A 412 8.61 1.95 12.62
CA VAL A 412 7.52 1.40 13.45
C VAL A 412 7.48 -0.11 13.36
N GLU A 413 7.79 -0.67 12.18
CA GLU A 413 7.75 -2.11 11.93
C GLU A 413 9.17 -2.62 11.62
N GLN A 414 9.54 -3.76 12.21
CA GLN A 414 10.89 -4.33 12.05
C GLN A 414 11.20 -4.71 10.60
N SER A 415 10.18 -5.06 9.80
CA SER A 415 10.33 -5.40 8.39
C SER A 415 10.48 -4.18 7.46
N GLU A 416 10.38 -2.96 7.99
CA GLU A 416 10.58 -1.75 7.20
C GLU A 416 12.07 -1.56 6.87
N ALA A 417 12.35 -1.38 5.58
CA ALA A 417 13.70 -1.09 5.11
C ALA A 417 14.17 0.32 5.49
N ASN A 418 13.25 1.29 5.50
CA ASN A 418 13.53 2.66 5.89
C ASN A 418 13.47 2.86 7.41
N ASP A 419 14.33 3.72 7.92
CA ASP A 419 14.38 4.10 9.34
C ASP A 419 13.37 5.19 9.71
N VAL A 420 12.71 5.77 8.70
CA VAL A 420 11.67 6.78 8.83
C VAL A 420 10.33 6.22 8.35
N ALA A 421 9.26 6.58 9.08
CA ALA A 421 7.88 6.31 8.72
C ALA A 421 7.04 7.60 8.74
N LEU A 422 6.08 7.69 7.83
CA LEU A 422 5.18 8.84 7.71
C LEU A 422 3.77 8.46 8.17
N LYS A 423 3.25 9.17 9.16
CA LYS A 423 1.84 9.07 9.54
C LYS A 423 1.06 10.21 8.89
N VAL A 424 0.17 9.88 7.95
CA VAL A 424 -0.57 10.89 7.17
C VAL A 424 -1.57 11.61 8.05
N VAL A 425 -1.51 12.94 8.00
CA VAL A 425 -2.44 13.86 8.66
C VAL A 425 -3.40 14.45 7.64
N ALA A 426 -2.90 14.82 6.46
CA ALA A 426 -3.73 15.25 5.33
C ALA A 426 -3.10 14.80 4.02
N MET A 427 -3.94 14.52 3.03
CA MET A 427 -3.48 14.06 1.73
C MET A 427 -4.30 14.70 0.62
N GLY A 428 -3.60 15.17 -0.41
CA GLY A 428 -4.19 15.59 -1.67
C GLY A 428 -3.57 14.86 -2.84
N ARG A 429 -4.40 14.37 -3.76
CA ARG A 429 -3.98 13.85 -5.05
C ARG A 429 -3.60 15.01 -5.95
N ARG A 430 -2.49 14.87 -6.66
CA ARG A 430 -2.10 15.81 -7.71
C ARG A 430 -2.85 15.46 -9.00
N VAL A 431 -3.48 16.48 -9.60
CA VAL A 431 -4.21 16.36 -10.86
C VAL A 431 -3.45 17.19 -11.89
N GLY A 432 -2.83 16.51 -12.85
CA GLY A 432 -2.20 17.15 -14.00
C GLY A 432 -3.25 17.92 -14.80
N ARG A 433 -2.90 19.10 -15.29
CA ARG A 433 -3.75 19.90 -16.18
C ARG A 433 -3.71 19.38 -17.60
#